data_AF-A0A3Q2TEF6-F1
#
_entry.id   AF-A0A3Q2TEF6-F1
#
_cell.length_a   1.000
_cell.length_b   1.000
_cell.length_c   1.000
_cell.angle_alpha   90.00
_cell.angle_beta   90.00
_cell.angle_gamma   90.00
#
_symmetry.space_group_name_H-M   'P 1'
#
loop_
_entity.id
_entity.type
_entity.pdbx_description
1 polymer ?
#
loop_
_entity_poly.entity_id
_entity_poly.type
_entity_poly.pdbx_seq_one_letter_code
_entity_poly.pdbx_strand_id
1 'polypeptide(L)' 'MLTKFETKSARVKGLSFHPKRPWVLASLHNGVIQLWDYRMCTLIDKFDEHDGKTVAQLAGVKRVELLYWFPDKN' A
#
# COMPACT_ATOMS: atom_id res chain seq x y z
N MET A 1 -5.43 7.74 22.43
CA MET A 1 -5.48 6.25 22.44
C MET A 1 -4.67 5.76 21.26
N LEU A 2 -3.67 4.91 21.48
CA LEU A 2 -2.87 4.31 20.41
C LEU A 2 -3.53 2.99 19.99
N THR A 3 -3.83 2.82 18.70
CA THR A 3 -4.38 1.56 18.18
C THR A 3 -3.27 0.78 17.48
N LYS A 4 -3.08 -0.47 17.89
CA LYS A 4 -2.10 -1.37 17.30
C LYS A 4 -2.78 -2.29 16.30
N PHE A 5 -2.25 -2.34 15.08
CA PHE A 5 -2.71 -3.21 14.02
C PHE A 5 -1.57 -4.13 13.60
N GLU A 6 -1.79 -5.45 13.63
CA GLU A 6 -0.77 -6.46 13.32
C GLU A 6 -1.30 -7.48 12.32
N THR A 7 -0.48 -7.84 11.35
CA THR A 7 -0.77 -8.86 10.34
C THR A 7 0.51 -9.62 9.99
N LYS A 8 0.37 -10.88 9.55
CA LYS A 8 1.50 -11.66 9.05
C LYS A 8 1.72 -11.33 7.58
N SER A 9 2.89 -10.77 7.26
CA SER A 9 3.28 -10.44 5.89
C SER A 9 4.76 -10.72 5.65
N ALA A 10 5.17 -10.68 4.39
CA ALA A 10 6.59 -10.51 4.07
C ALA A 10 7.10 -9.16 4.60
N ARG A 11 8.43 -9.00 4.68
CA ARG A 11 9.05 -7.75 5.14
C ARG A 11 8.57 -6.56 4.31
N VAL A 12 8.02 -5.54 4.97
CA VAL A 12 7.62 -4.28 4.34
C VAL A 12 8.87 -3.49 3.91
N LYS A 13 8.84 -2.97 2.69
CA LYS A 13 9.90 -2.15 2.09
C LYS A 13 9.55 -0.67 2.05
N GLY A 14 8.26 -0.33 2.03
CA GLY A 14 7.79 1.05 1.99
C GLY A 14 6.30 1.16 2.25
N LEU A 15 5.89 2.31 2.77
CA LEU A 15 4.51 2.67 3.10
C LEU A 15 4.12 3.98 2.42
N SER A 16 2.85 4.11 2.02
CA SER A 16 2.31 5.36 1.48
C SER A 16 0.86 5.56 1.95
N PHE A 17 0.55 6.72 2.50
CA PHE A 17 -0.79 7.06 2.98
C PHE A 17 -1.60 7.78 1.90
N HIS A 18 -2.87 7.41 1.79
CA HIS A 18 -3.80 8.13 0.93
C HIS A 18 -4.14 9.50 1.53
N PRO A 19 -4.13 10.60 0.76
CA PRO A 19 -4.28 11.96 1.30
C PRO A 19 -5.68 12.27 1.84
N LYS A 20 -6.71 11.54 1.40
CA LYS A 20 -8.13 11.78 1.76
C LYS A 20 -8.83 10.62 2.46
N ARG A 21 -8.35 9.40 2.29
CA ARG A 21 -9.02 8.17 2.74
C ARG A 21 -8.13 7.50 3.79
N PRO A 22 -8.69 6.75 4.75
CA PRO A 22 -7.91 6.11 5.80
C PRO A 22 -7.19 4.85 5.28
N TRP A 23 -6.50 4.98 4.14
CA TRP A 23 -5.86 3.88 3.45
C TRP A 23 -4.33 4.02 3.48
N VAL A 24 -3.67 2.88 3.55
CA VAL A 24 -2.22 2.78 3.46
C VAL A 24 -1.83 1.68 2.48
N LEU A 25 -0.92 2.02 1.57
CA LEU A 25 -0.25 1.05 0.71
C LEU A 25 0.99 0.54 1.42
N ALA A 26 1.17 -0.78 1.45
CA ALA A 26 2.36 -1.45 1.94
C ALA A 26 3.01 -2.27 0.83
N SER A 27 4.22 -1.88 0.44
CA SER A 27 5.04 -2.64 -0.51
C SER A 27 5.86 -3.69 0.22
N LEU A 28 5.79 -4.94 -0.22
CA LEU A 28 6.46 -6.07 0.41
C LEU A 28 7.66 -6.53 -0.41
N HIS A 29 8.63 -7.14 0.26
CA HIS A 29 9.87 -7.60 -0.38
C HIS A 29 9.66 -8.68 -1.46
N ASN A 30 8.56 -9.41 -1.43
CA ASN A 30 8.22 -10.44 -2.41
C ASN A 30 7.50 -9.87 -3.66
N GLY A 31 7.51 -8.55 -3.86
CA GLY A 31 6.86 -7.89 -5.00
C GLY A 31 5.37 -7.57 -4.77
N VAL A 32 4.75 -8.13 -3.73
CA VAL A 32 3.34 -7.87 -3.41
C VAL A 32 3.15 -6.46 -2.86
N ILE A 33 2.06 -5.81 -3.27
CA ILE A 33 1.58 -4.57 -2.68
C ILE A 33 0.22 -4.82 -2.06
N GLN A 34 0.03 -4.31 -0.85
CA GLN A 34 -1.23 -4.41 -0.12
C GLN A 34 -1.83 -3.02 0.09
N LEU A 35 -3.14 -2.90 -0.12
CA LEU A 35 -3.92 -1.72 0.24
C LEU A 35 -4.74 -2.04 1.49
N TRP A 36 -4.53 -1.29 2.56
CA TRP A 36 -5.16 -1.51 3.86
C TRP A 36 -6.04 -0.33 4.25
N ASP A 37 -7.21 -0.58 4.86
CA ASP A 37 -7.92 0.40 5.68
C ASP A 37 -7.41 0.31 7.12
N TYR A 38 -6.71 1.34 7.60
CA TYR A 38 -6.12 1.33 8.94
C TYR A 38 -7.11 1.75 10.04
N ARG A 39 -8.31 2.23 9.70
CA ARG A 39 -9.38 2.48 10.69
C ARG A 39 -10.21 1.24 10.93
N MET A 40 -10.47 0.48 9.88
CA MET A 40 -11.21 -0.79 9.94
C MET A 40 -10.31 -1.98 10.21
N CYS A 41 -8.98 -1.83 10.13
CA CYS A 41 -8.00 -2.90 10.27
C CYS A 41 -8.22 -4.03 9.24
N THR A 42 -8.55 -3.68 8.00
CA THR A 42 -8.91 -4.63 6.94
C THR A 42 -8.04 -4.47 5.71
N LEU A 43 -7.71 -5.60 5.08
CA LEU A 43 -7.07 -5.62 3.78
C LEU A 43 -8.15 -5.33 2.73
N ILE A 44 -7.98 -4.25 1.96
CA ILE A 44 -8.90 -3.88 0.89
C ILE A 44 -8.54 -4.66 -0.38
N ASP A 45 -7.26 -4.64 -0.74
CA ASP A 45 -6.81 -5.24 -2.00
C ASP A 45 -5.32 -5.67 -1.93
N LYS A 46 -4.93 -6.56 -2.85
CA LYS A 46 -3.58 -7.08 -2.98
C LYS A 46 -3.20 -7.17 -4.46
N PHE A 47 -2.06 -6.61 -4.80
CA PHE A 47 -1.48 -6.62 -6.14
C PHE A 47 -0.22 -7.47 -6.13
N ASP A 48 -0.21 -8.59 -6.87
CA ASP A 48 0.91 -9.53 -6.97
C ASP A 48 1.42 -9.75 -8.40
N GLU A 49 0.91 -8.99 -9.37
CA GLU A 49 1.34 -9.00 -10.77
C GLU A 49 2.67 -8.25 -11.00
N HIS A 50 3.27 -7.70 -9.95
CA HIS A 50 4.51 -6.95 -10.04
C HIS A 50 5.71 -7.89 -9.94
N ASP A 51 6.30 -8.19 -11.09
CA ASP A 51 7.47 -9.06 -11.20
C ASP A 51 8.74 -8.36 -10.71
N GLY A 52 8.91 -8.32 -9.38
CA GLY A 52 10.15 -8.08 -8.64
C GLY A 52 10.89 -6.74 -8.80
N LYS A 53 10.60 -5.91 -9.81
CA LYS A 53 11.45 -4.77 -10.17
C LYS A 53 10.78 -3.40 -10.26
N THR A 54 9.46 -3.29 -10.22
CA THR A 54 8.84 -2.06 -10.71
C THR A 54 8.38 -1.08 -9.65
N VAL A 55 8.07 -1.47 -8.42
CA VAL A 55 7.34 -0.54 -7.51
C VAL A 55 8.19 0.08 -6.41
N ALA A 56 9.32 -0.53 -6.04
CA ALA A 56 10.29 0.11 -5.14
C ALA A 56 11.09 1.25 -5.80
N GLN A 57 11.26 1.23 -7.13
CA GLN A 57 11.81 2.39 -7.86
C GLN A 57 10.77 3.51 -8.03
N LEU A 58 9.47 3.20 -8.00
CA LEU A 58 8.42 4.22 -7.95
C LEU A 58 8.36 4.96 -6.60
N ALA A 59 9.05 4.49 -5.55
CA ALA A 59 9.30 5.32 -4.37
C ALA A 59 10.16 6.56 -4.69
N GLY A 60 10.89 6.56 -5.81
CA GLY A 60 11.53 7.74 -6.41
C GLY A 60 10.72 8.40 -7.53
N VAL A 61 9.75 7.71 -8.13
CA VAL A 61 8.88 8.25 -9.18
C VAL A 61 7.53 8.61 -8.58
N LYS A 62 7.46 9.87 -8.14
CA LYS A 62 6.22 10.61 -7.93
C LYS A 62 5.28 10.01 -6.88
N ARG A 63 5.60 10.39 -5.64
CA ARG A 63 4.83 10.50 -4.37
C ARG A 63 3.31 10.79 -4.46
N VAL A 64 2.77 11.03 -5.65
CA VAL A 64 1.42 11.50 -5.89
C VAL A 64 0.72 10.62 -6.94
N GLU A 65 1.35 10.21 -8.03
CA GLU A 65 0.63 9.59 -9.17
C GLU A 65 0.05 8.19 -8.87
N LEU A 66 0.73 7.34 -8.07
CA LEU A 66 0.21 6.01 -7.72
C LEU A 66 -1.10 6.07 -6.91
N LEU A 67 -1.29 7.10 -6.09
CA LEU A 67 -2.52 7.31 -5.33
C LEU A 67 -3.66 7.84 -6.21
N TYR A 68 -3.35 8.49 -7.33
CA TYR A 68 -4.32 9.01 -8.30
C TYR A 68 -4.67 7.98 -9.39
N TRP A 69 -3.85 6.93 -9.55
CA TRP A 69 -4.13 5.80 -10.44
C TRP A 69 -5.14 4.80 -9.86
N PHE A 70 -5.52 4.94 -8.59
CA PHE A 70 -6.71 4.33 -8.04
C PHE A 70 -7.82 5.38 -8.06
N PRO A 71 -8.44 5.66 -9.23
CA PRO A 71 -9.59 6.55 -9.26
C PRO A 71 -10.58 5.97 -8.26
N ASP A 72 -11.05 6.82 -7.36
CA ASP A 72 -12.07 6.50 -6.36
C ASP A 72 -13.07 5.52 -7.00
N LYS A 73 -12.95 4.22 -6.70
CA LYS A 73 -13.88 3.24 -7.24
C LYS A 73 -15.23 3.64 -6.68
N ASN A 74 -16.10 4.15 -7.54
CA ASN A 74 -17.53 4.31 -7.25
C ASN A 74 -18.10 2.96 -6.78
#